data_AF-A0A842VSW4-F1
#
_entry.id   AF-A0A842VSW4-F1
#
_cell.length_a   1.000
_cell.length_b   1.000
_cell.length_c   1.000
_cell.angle_alpha   90.00
_cell.angle_beta   90.00
_cell.angle_gamma   90.00
#
_symmetry.space_group_name_H-M   'P 1'
#
loop_
_entity.id
_entity.type
_entity.pdbx_description
1 polymer ?
#
loop_
_entity_poly.entity_id
_entity_poly.type
_entity_poly.pdbx_seq_one_letter_code
_entity_poly.pdbx_strand_id
1 'polypeptide(L)' 'MKLQETPRGQFTLTIPKAIVNAKGWKAGEDLSLEFDSKGNIVIKEK' A
#
# COMPACT_ATOMS: atom_id res chain seq x y z
N MET A 1 -9.74 -5.99 9.46
CA MET A 1 -9.32 -4.64 9.06
C MET A 1 -10.42 -4.04 8.20
N LYS A 2 -10.79 -2.76 8.36
CA LYS A 2 -11.82 -2.09 7.54
C LYS A 2 -11.12 -1.14 6.57
N LEU A 3 -11.63 -1.03 5.34
CA LEU A 3 -11.18 -0.04 4.37
C LEU A 3 -11.36 1.36 4.98
N GLN A 4 -10.34 2.19 4.90
CA GLN A 4 -10.35 3.54 5.46
C GLN A 4 -10.70 4.53 4.36
N GLU A 5 -11.71 5.36 4.59
CA GLU A 5 -12.07 6.47 3.72
C GLU A 5 -11.68 7.78 4.39
N THR A 6 -11.00 8.65 3.66
CA THR A 6 -10.66 10.00 4.11
C THR A 6 -11.87 10.93 3.92
N PRO A 7 -11.94 12.08 4.62
CA PRO A 7 -13.02 13.06 4.43
C PRO A 7 -13.13 13.61 3.00
N ARG A 8 -12.13 13.38 2.14
CA ARG A 8 -12.11 13.79 0.73
C ARG A 8 -12.58 12.68 -0.22
N GLY A 9 -13.15 11.59 0.30
CA GLY A 9 -13.61 10.44 -0.49
C GLY A 9 -12.48 9.55 -1.02
N GLN A 10 -11.25 9.68 -0.49
CA GLN A 10 -10.13 8.83 -0.89
C GLN A 10 -10.05 7.60 -0.01
N PHE A 11 -9.89 6.43 -0.61
CA PHE A 11 -9.65 5.19 0.13
C PHE A 11 -8.15 4.97 0.34
N THR A 12 -7.78 4.51 1.54
CA THR A 12 -6.38 4.26 1.89
C THR A 12 -6.21 2.85 2.45
N LEU A 13 -5.07 2.24 2.12
CA LEU A 13 -4.60 1.00 2.73
C LEU A 13 -3.47 1.34 3.70
N THR A 14 -3.67 1.07 4.99
CA THR A 14 -2.60 1.24 5.97
C THR A 14 -1.62 0.09 5.85
N ILE A 15 -0.35 0.40 5.59
CA ILE A 15 0.73 -0.59 5.61
C ILE A 15 1.33 -0.61 7.02
N PRO A 16 1.31 -1.76 7.72
CA PRO A 16 1.93 -1.88 9.03
C PRO A 16 3.41 -1.48 9.01
N LYS A 17 3.84 -0.73 10.04
CA LYS A 17 5.22 -0.25 10.17
C LYS A 17 6.28 -1.36 10.07
N ALA A 18 5.96 -2.56 10.58
CA ALA A 18 6.86 -3.71 10.48
C ALA A 18 7.16 -4.10 9.02
N ILE A 19 6.17 -4.02 8.12
CA ILE A 19 6.35 -4.33 6.70
C ILE A 19 7.21 -3.25 6.03
N VAL A 20 6.90 -1.97 6.29
CA VAL A 20 7.68 -0.83 5.79
C VAL A 20 9.15 -0.97 6.17
N ASN A 21 9.41 -1.27 7.45
CA ASN A 21 10.78 -1.47 7.95
C ASN A 21 11.48 -2.67 7.31
N ALA A 22 10.80 -3.81 7.17
CA ALA A 22 11.37 -5.01 6.57
C ALA A 22 11.67 -4.84 5.08
N LYS A 23 10.88 -4.03 4.38
CA LYS A 23 11.08 -3.66 2.98
C LYS A 23 12.07 -2.51 2.78
N GLY A 24 12.36 -1.75 3.83
CA GLY A 24 13.25 -0.59 3.74
C GLY A 24 12.63 0.62 3.04
N TRP A 25 11.32 0.63 2.84
CA TRP A 25 10.60 1.72 2.17
C TRP A 25 10.70 3.01 2.98
N LYS A 26 10.82 4.13 2.27
CA LYS A 26 10.93 5.47 2.84
C LYS A 26 9.68 6.30 2.54
N ALA A 27 9.43 7.29 3.39
CA ALA A 27 8.37 8.25 3.12
C ALA A 27 8.67 9.03 1.83
N GLY A 28 7.68 9.12 0.93
CA GLY A 28 7.83 9.78 -0.38
C GLY A 28 8.44 8.91 -1.47
N GLU A 29 8.72 7.63 -1.19
CA GLU A 29 9.14 6.67 -2.20
C GLU A 29 7.97 6.28 -3.13
N ASP A 30 8.25 6.20 -4.42
CA ASP A 30 7.27 5.80 -5.42
C ASP A 30 7.11 4.28 -5.41
N LEU A 31 5.90 3.82 -5.09
CA LEU A 31 5.52 2.40 -5.10
C LEU A 31 4.43 2.17 -6.16
N SER A 32 4.50 1.03 -6.84
CA SER A 32 3.48 0.62 -7.81
C SER A 32 2.51 -0.36 -7.18
N LEU A 33 1.21 -0.10 -7.35
CA LEU A 33 0.12 -1.00 -6.98
C LEU A 33 -0.39 -1.69 -8.24
N GLU A 34 -0.37 -3.02 -8.24
CA GLU A 34 -0.85 -3.84 -9.35
C GLU A 34 -1.78 -4.94 -8.85
N PHE A 35 -2.51 -5.56 -9.78
CA PHE A 35 -3.23 -6.81 -9.51
C PHE A 35 -2.43 -7.98 -10.07
N ASP A 36 -2.22 -9.01 -9.26
CA ASP A 36 -1.67 -10.28 -9.74
C ASP A 36 -2.72 -11.08 -10.54
N SER A 37 -2.31 -12.22 -11.11
CA SER A 37 -3.20 -13.09 -11.90
C SER A 37 -4.34 -13.72 -11.11
N LYS A 38 -4.30 -13.64 -9.78
CA LYS A 38 -5.36 -14.11 -8.87
C LYS A 38 -6.26 -12.97 -8.40
N GLY A 39 -6.03 -11.74 -8.89
CA GLY A 39 -6.77 -10.55 -8.48
C GLY A 39 -6.35 -9.99 -7.12
N ASN A 40 -5.21 -10.41 -6.57
CA ASN A 40 -4.69 -9.83 -5.33
C ASN A 40 -3.99 -8.51 -5.64
N ILE A 41 -4.14 -7.53 -4.75
CA ILE A 41 -3.33 -6.31 -4.78
C ILE A 41 -1.90 -6.65 -4.35
N VAL A 42 -0.94 -6.34 -5.20
CA VAL A 42 0.50 -6.47 -4.94
C VAL A 42 1.17 -5.11 -5.01
N ILE A 43 2.11 -4.88 -4.08
CA ILE A 43 2.90 -3.66 -4.01
C ILE A 43 4.29 -3.98 -4.55
N LYS A 44 4.74 -3.26 -5.57
CA LYS A 44 6.06 -3.39 -6.18
C LYS A 44 6.84 -2.09 -6.00
N GLU A 45 8.15 -2.25 -5.78
CA GLU A 45 9.11 -1.14 -5.90
C GLU A 45 9.25 -0.78 -7.37
N LYS A 46 9.36 0.52 -7.66
CA LYS A 46 9.52 1.02 -9.03
C LYS A 46 10.98 1.18 -9.40
#